data_AF-A0A4U0H072-F1
#
_entry.id   AF-A0A4U0H072-F1
#
_cell.length_a   1.000
_cell.length_b   1.000
_cell.length_c   1.000
_cell.angle_alpha   90.00
_cell.angle_beta   90.00
_cell.angle_gamma   90.00
#
_symmetry.space_group_name_H-M   'P 1'
#
loop_
_entity.id
_entity.type
_entity.pdbx_description
1 polymer ?
#
loop_
_entity_poly.entity_id
_entity_poly.type
_entity_poly.pdbx_seq_one_letter_code
_entity_poly.pdbx_strand_id
1 'polypeptide(L)'
;MLPVVWITSVAALMIAGVAALVVFGPSAPRSVGGDTVPEDACPPGTPAHWRDAQTIDGVEIEADPSCEPDDPAVVAAVVKGTNRAVQALMETRLARDAVIKRNDRDGDGDPDDIEIKLEVTELNGFSPNLDVPSLRYPIAPGITPGLWVFSPKVRGMSTTNFLSNDPQPLLRLPAPVIRVEQGDTVTITLENTHYFPHTIHLHGVDHPFVQADGQGNDGVPMISEMATLPGQRHSYRFTPRQTGTFFYHCHVQPQAHILMGLAGMIVVEENRPDNWLQTFNVGAGRVRHRSVASREQYDREYDLHYQDMDRELHNLIQHTNDIRWTAKAMNRDYKIAERSAEYHLLNGHSFPYTLRDSMVVVAPDENVKLRVINTGAEPIYLHPHGHKPTVTHYDGVRLSQSITRDVFEIGPAQRAEFDLSTVNDGLHSYGEGAWFMHDHREPGITTDGISPGGDISLVVYETYLNADGMPKTYGSLATFFNPAYYRGEIPVWAEMAPDLFGDPNVPQAMCTSNPKRDTQK
;
A
#
# COMPACT_ATOMS: atom_id res chain seq x y z
N MET A 1 83.05 8.18 -38.26
CA MET A 1 84.02 7.17 -37.77
C MET A 1 83.80 6.99 -36.27
N LEU A 2 83.16 5.87 -35.91
CA LEU A 2 83.35 4.97 -34.73
C LEU A 2 84.26 5.43 -33.54
N PRO A 3 84.18 4.82 -32.32
CA PRO A 3 83.03 4.38 -31.48
C PRO A 3 83.29 4.45 -29.92
N VAL A 4 82.48 3.70 -29.14
CA VAL A 4 82.74 3.01 -27.83
C VAL A 4 82.27 3.74 -26.56
N VAL A 5 81.69 3.14 -25.51
CA VAL A 5 80.79 1.98 -25.18
C VAL A 5 80.52 2.09 -23.67
N TRP A 6 79.28 1.76 -23.29
CA TRP A 6 78.72 1.31 -22.01
C TRP A 6 79.61 1.05 -20.77
N ILE A 7 79.12 1.51 -19.60
CA ILE A 7 79.17 0.76 -18.33
C ILE A 7 77.83 0.95 -17.58
N THR A 8 77.24 -0.17 -17.18
CA THR A 8 76.10 -0.34 -16.27
C THR A 8 76.53 -0.17 -14.81
N SER A 9 75.67 0.35 -13.93
CA SER A 9 75.51 -0.15 -12.55
C SER A 9 74.34 0.48 -11.79
N VAL A 10 73.70 -0.39 -11.02
CA VAL A 10 72.57 -0.24 -10.10
C VAL A 10 72.98 0.51 -8.83
N ALA A 11 72.10 1.36 -8.29
CA ALA A 11 71.75 1.40 -6.86
C ALA A 11 70.76 2.53 -6.55
N ALA A 12 69.70 2.17 -5.82
CA ALA A 12 68.66 3.04 -5.31
C ALA A 12 69.20 4.08 -4.30
N LEU A 13 68.62 5.27 -4.32
CA LEU A 13 68.69 6.22 -3.20
C LEU A 13 67.28 6.76 -2.93
N MET A 14 66.83 6.55 -1.69
CA MET A 14 65.59 7.04 -1.15
C MET A 14 65.53 8.57 -1.16
N ILE A 15 64.37 9.13 -1.51
CA ILE A 15 63.94 10.45 -1.03
C ILE A 15 62.52 10.29 -0.50
N ALA A 16 62.37 10.59 0.78
CA ALA A 16 61.12 10.63 1.52
C ALA A 16 60.21 11.73 0.99
N GLY A 17 58.99 11.36 0.58
CA GLY A 17 57.88 12.26 0.33
C GLY A 17 56.68 11.78 1.14
N VAL A 18 56.28 12.57 2.13
CA VAL A 18 55.09 12.33 2.94
C VAL A 18 53.86 12.48 2.05
N ALA A 19 53.29 11.35 1.61
CA ALA A 19 51.98 11.32 1.01
C ALA A 19 50.94 11.20 2.13
N ALA A 20 50.21 12.29 2.40
CA ALA A 20 48.99 12.22 3.18
C ALA A 20 47.94 11.48 2.34
N LEU A 21 47.77 10.18 2.59
CA LEU A 21 46.61 9.42 2.14
C LEU A 21 45.38 10.01 2.83
N VAL A 22 44.55 10.74 2.08
CA VAL A 22 43.17 11.02 2.49
C VAL A 22 42.39 9.73 2.22
N VAL A 23 42.30 8.89 3.24
CA VAL A 23 41.37 7.77 3.28
C VAL A 23 39.99 8.36 3.56
N PHE A 24 39.10 8.35 2.56
CA PHE A 24 37.67 8.56 2.80
C PHE A 24 37.16 7.33 3.56
N GLY A 25 37.18 7.41 4.90
CA GLY A 25 36.43 6.47 5.74
C GLY A 25 34.93 6.65 5.52
N PRO A 26 34.10 5.65 5.86
CA PRO A 26 32.65 5.80 5.82
C PRO A 26 32.29 6.99 6.70
N SER A 27 31.62 7.98 6.11
CA SER A 27 31.06 9.10 6.84
C SER A 27 30.13 8.56 7.91
N ALA A 28 30.45 8.80 9.18
CA ALA A 28 29.54 8.54 10.28
C ALA A 28 28.18 9.20 9.98
N PRO A 29 27.05 8.53 10.30
CA PRO A 29 25.75 9.15 10.14
C PRO A 29 25.75 10.42 10.99
N ARG A 30 25.58 11.57 10.34
CA ARG A 30 25.29 12.82 11.04
C ARG A 30 23.96 12.61 11.76
N SER A 31 23.98 12.69 13.08
CA SER A 31 22.79 12.74 13.92
C SER A 31 21.88 13.87 13.43
N VAL A 32 20.78 13.52 12.78
CA VAL A 32 19.67 14.44 12.54
C VAL A 32 18.98 14.63 13.89
N GLY A 33 19.38 15.68 14.61
CA GLY A 33 18.91 16.00 15.97
C GLY A 33 17.44 16.44 16.06
N GLY A 34 16.55 15.92 15.21
CA GLY A 34 15.10 16.14 15.22
C GLY A 34 14.26 14.85 15.32
N ASP A 35 14.83 13.67 15.03
CA ASP A 35 14.07 12.43 14.77
C ASP A 35 13.90 11.51 15.99
N THR A 36 13.81 12.10 17.19
CA THR A 36 13.60 11.37 18.46
C THR A 36 12.26 11.67 19.11
N VAL A 37 11.49 12.61 18.55
CA VAL A 37 10.15 12.96 19.04
C VAL A 37 9.13 12.06 18.33
N PRO A 38 8.25 11.36 19.06
CA PRO A 38 7.12 10.66 18.48
C PRO A 38 6.25 11.56 17.59
N GLU A 39 5.83 11.05 16.45
CA GLU A 39 4.77 11.67 15.65
C GLU A 39 3.42 11.56 16.37
N ASP A 40 2.48 12.43 16.01
CA ASP A 40 1.11 12.32 16.49
C ASP A 40 0.49 11.01 15.95
N ALA A 41 -0.13 10.24 16.87
CA ALA A 41 -0.78 8.98 16.52
C ALA A 41 -1.91 9.21 15.50
N CYS A 42 -2.71 10.26 15.73
CA CYS A 42 -3.67 10.79 14.78
C CYS A 42 -3.31 12.23 14.39
N PRO A 43 -2.70 12.47 13.22
CA PRO A 43 -2.25 13.80 12.84
C PRO A 43 -3.44 14.73 12.54
N PRO A 44 -3.32 16.05 12.78
CA PRO A 44 -4.39 17.02 12.56
C PRO A 44 -4.68 17.31 11.07
N GLY A 45 -4.04 16.59 10.14
CA GLY A 45 -4.10 16.84 8.71
C GLY A 45 -5.46 16.53 8.08
N THR A 46 -6.21 15.59 8.67
CA THR A 46 -7.52 15.19 8.15
C THR A 46 -8.64 15.96 8.85
N PRO A 47 -9.53 16.66 8.10
CA PRO A 47 -10.63 17.39 8.71
C PRO A 47 -11.57 16.47 9.50
N ALA A 48 -11.84 16.80 10.77
CA ALA A 48 -12.66 15.94 11.64
C ALA A 48 -14.05 15.61 11.06
N HIS A 49 -14.67 16.55 10.33
CA HIS A 49 -15.97 16.35 9.70
C HIS A 49 -15.96 15.32 8.55
N TRP A 50 -14.79 14.90 8.05
CA TRP A 50 -14.71 13.82 7.05
C TRP A 50 -15.18 12.48 7.61
N ARG A 51 -15.12 12.31 8.94
CA ARG A 51 -15.55 11.08 9.62
C ARG A 51 -17.07 10.93 9.68
N ASP A 52 -17.80 12.03 9.61
CA ASP A 52 -19.25 12.02 9.70
C ASP A 52 -19.89 11.50 8.41
N ALA A 53 -21.11 10.95 8.54
CA ALA A 53 -21.96 10.69 7.40
C ALA A 53 -22.38 12.02 6.76
N GLN A 54 -22.43 12.08 5.44
CA GLN A 54 -22.72 13.31 4.72
C GLN A 54 -23.30 13.06 3.34
N THR A 55 -24.00 14.06 2.83
CA THR A 55 -24.53 14.06 1.47
C THR A 55 -23.81 15.12 0.65
N ILE A 56 -23.06 14.72 -0.37
CA ILE A 56 -22.34 15.64 -1.27
C ILE A 56 -22.80 15.39 -2.70
N ASP A 57 -23.20 16.44 -3.40
CA ASP A 57 -23.66 16.35 -4.80
C ASP A 57 -24.85 15.36 -5.01
N GLY A 58 -25.62 15.08 -3.96
CA GLY A 58 -26.72 14.11 -3.93
C GLY A 58 -26.29 12.66 -3.66
N VAL A 59 -25.01 12.43 -3.38
CA VAL A 59 -24.45 11.12 -3.01
C VAL A 59 -24.42 11.01 -1.50
N GLU A 60 -25.09 9.99 -0.96
CA GLU A 60 -25.01 9.63 0.46
C GLU A 60 -23.69 8.91 0.76
N ILE A 61 -22.93 9.41 1.71
CA ILE A 61 -21.62 8.87 2.10
C ILE A 61 -21.72 8.46 3.56
N GLU A 62 -21.45 7.18 3.81
CA GLU A 62 -21.48 6.59 5.15
C GLU A 62 -20.34 7.15 6.02
N ALA A 63 -20.57 7.19 7.34
CA ALA A 63 -19.57 7.63 8.29
C ALA A 63 -18.34 6.69 8.27
N ASP A 64 -17.17 7.24 8.53
CA ASP A 64 -15.95 6.47 8.80
C ASP A 64 -15.24 7.07 10.01
N PRO A 65 -15.37 6.46 11.20
CA PRO A 65 -14.85 7.04 12.44
C PRO A 65 -13.33 6.90 12.59
N SER A 66 -12.63 6.29 11.62
CA SER A 66 -11.18 6.10 11.65
C SER A 66 -10.44 7.44 11.72
N CYS A 67 -9.17 7.42 12.12
CA CYS A 67 -8.40 8.66 12.25
C CYS A 67 -8.24 9.39 10.90
N GLU A 68 -7.86 8.67 9.85
CA GLU A 68 -7.62 9.18 8.50
C GLU A 68 -8.58 8.52 7.49
N PRO A 69 -9.88 8.88 7.50
CA PRO A 69 -10.83 8.36 6.52
C PRO A 69 -10.58 8.97 5.13
N ASP A 70 -11.12 8.31 4.11
CA ASP A 70 -11.10 8.83 2.74
C ASP A 70 -11.87 10.16 2.60
N ASP A 71 -11.39 11.03 1.71
CA ASP A 71 -12.00 12.32 1.38
C ASP A 71 -13.44 12.11 0.84
N PRO A 72 -14.47 12.61 1.52
CA PRO A 72 -15.86 12.43 1.08
C PRO A 72 -16.16 13.13 -0.25
N ALA A 73 -15.47 14.22 -0.60
CA ALA A 73 -15.62 14.85 -1.91
C ALA A 73 -15.07 13.96 -3.02
N VAL A 74 -14.01 13.18 -2.75
CA VAL A 74 -13.51 12.15 -3.68
C VAL A 74 -14.55 11.05 -3.86
N VAL A 75 -15.13 10.54 -2.76
CA VAL A 75 -16.20 9.52 -2.80
C VAL A 75 -17.37 9.99 -3.66
N ALA A 76 -17.92 11.18 -3.39
CA ALA A 76 -19.03 11.73 -4.20
C ALA A 76 -18.64 11.90 -5.68
N ALA A 77 -17.43 12.38 -5.96
CA ALA A 77 -16.97 12.60 -7.32
C ALA A 77 -16.86 11.31 -8.13
N VAL A 78 -16.39 10.21 -7.53
CA VAL A 78 -16.23 8.92 -8.23
C VAL A 78 -17.51 8.10 -8.27
N VAL A 79 -18.43 8.29 -7.31
CA VAL A 79 -19.78 7.69 -7.36
C VAL A 79 -20.57 8.26 -8.52
N LYS A 80 -20.68 9.60 -8.60
CA LYS A 80 -21.46 10.28 -9.63
C LYS A 80 -20.75 10.35 -10.99
N GLY A 81 -19.43 10.14 -10.99
CA GLY A 81 -18.53 10.37 -12.13
C GLY A 81 -18.05 11.83 -12.17
N THR A 82 -16.75 12.02 -12.43
CA THR A 82 -16.09 13.34 -12.49
C THR A 82 -16.67 14.24 -13.58
N ASN A 83 -17.37 13.68 -14.57
CA ASN A 83 -18.11 14.44 -15.58
C ASN A 83 -19.44 15.04 -15.07
N ARG A 84 -19.98 14.56 -13.95
CA ARG A 84 -21.30 14.94 -13.39
C ARG A 84 -21.21 15.57 -11.99
N ALA A 85 -20.13 15.35 -11.24
CA ALA A 85 -19.93 15.84 -9.87
C ALA A 85 -19.26 17.22 -9.84
N VAL A 86 -19.92 18.26 -10.35
CA VAL A 86 -19.28 19.57 -10.52
C VAL A 86 -18.83 20.19 -9.20
N GLN A 87 -19.63 20.07 -8.13
CA GLN A 87 -19.28 20.66 -6.83
C GLN A 87 -18.20 19.84 -6.15
N ALA A 88 -18.41 18.52 -6.01
CA ALA A 88 -17.46 17.64 -5.35
C ALA A 88 -16.10 17.68 -6.05
N LEU A 89 -16.06 17.62 -7.39
CA LEU A 89 -14.82 17.64 -8.17
C LEU A 89 -13.97 18.88 -7.88
N MET A 90 -14.59 20.03 -7.58
CA MET A 90 -13.86 21.27 -7.30
C MET A 90 -13.08 21.23 -5.99
N GLU A 91 -13.52 20.42 -5.03
CA GLU A 91 -12.87 20.19 -3.74
C GLU A 91 -11.78 19.12 -3.85
N THR A 92 -11.85 18.26 -4.87
CA THR A 92 -10.84 17.23 -5.14
C THR A 92 -9.71 17.68 -6.08
N ARG A 93 -8.70 16.83 -6.17
CA ARG A 93 -7.63 16.89 -7.17
C ARG A 93 -7.81 15.92 -8.34
N LEU A 94 -8.95 15.26 -8.46
CA LEU A 94 -9.23 14.41 -9.62
C LEU A 94 -9.29 15.26 -10.89
N ALA A 95 -8.81 14.71 -12.01
CA ALA A 95 -9.05 15.30 -13.32
C ALA A 95 -10.52 15.11 -13.71
N ARG A 96 -11.04 16.02 -14.55
CA ARG A 96 -12.44 15.97 -15.01
C ARG A 96 -12.76 14.70 -15.81
N ASP A 97 -11.74 14.10 -16.41
CA ASP A 97 -11.81 12.86 -17.18
C ASP A 97 -11.24 11.65 -16.42
N ALA A 98 -11.11 11.71 -15.09
CA ALA A 98 -10.60 10.59 -14.29
C ALA A 98 -11.59 9.41 -14.22
N VAL A 99 -12.88 9.69 -14.00
CA VAL A 99 -13.98 8.71 -14.03
C VAL A 99 -15.17 9.31 -14.77
N ILE A 100 -15.46 8.84 -15.97
CA ILE A 100 -16.60 9.31 -16.75
C ILE A 100 -17.67 8.22 -16.74
N LYS A 101 -18.89 8.59 -16.29
CA LYS A 101 -20.06 7.72 -16.32
C LYS A 101 -21.12 8.26 -17.28
N ARG A 102 -21.57 7.46 -18.24
CA ARG A 102 -22.53 7.84 -19.30
C ARG A 102 -23.53 6.72 -19.53
N ASN A 103 -24.65 7.08 -20.17
CA ASN A 103 -25.65 6.18 -20.75
C ASN A 103 -26.20 5.10 -19.82
N ASP A 104 -27.45 5.22 -19.46
CA ASP A 104 -28.24 4.13 -18.88
C ASP A 104 -28.79 3.30 -20.06
N ARG A 105 -28.24 2.10 -20.28
CA ARG A 105 -28.45 1.24 -21.44
C ARG A 105 -29.50 0.17 -21.18
N ASP A 106 -29.60 -0.33 -19.96
CA ASP A 106 -30.59 -1.33 -19.57
C ASP A 106 -31.83 -0.72 -18.89
N GLY A 107 -31.80 0.58 -18.58
CA GLY A 107 -32.93 1.37 -18.09
C GLY A 107 -33.15 1.27 -16.59
N ASP A 108 -32.12 0.92 -15.82
CA ASP A 108 -32.20 0.59 -14.40
C ASP A 108 -31.88 1.77 -13.46
N GLY A 109 -31.46 2.91 -14.02
CA GLY A 109 -31.31 4.19 -13.30
C GLY A 109 -29.87 4.60 -13.02
N ASP A 110 -28.88 3.79 -13.36
CA ASP A 110 -27.47 4.15 -13.29
C ASP A 110 -26.72 4.01 -14.63
N PRO A 111 -25.48 4.51 -14.77
CA PRO A 111 -24.81 4.57 -16.06
C PRO A 111 -23.93 3.33 -16.32
N ASP A 112 -24.11 2.67 -17.47
CA ASP A 112 -23.36 1.47 -17.86
C ASP A 112 -22.07 1.74 -18.65
N ASP A 113 -21.85 2.96 -19.14
CA ASP A 113 -20.62 3.32 -19.85
C ASP A 113 -19.64 4.00 -18.89
N ILE A 114 -18.66 3.23 -18.41
CA ILE A 114 -17.67 3.64 -17.42
C ILE A 114 -16.29 3.80 -18.09
N GLU A 115 -15.77 5.01 -18.14
CA GLU A 115 -14.39 5.29 -18.59
C GLU A 115 -13.53 5.72 -17.40
N ILE A 116 -12.38 5.07 -17.23
CA ILE A 116 -11.47 5.25 -16.10
C ILE A 116 -10.10 5.61 -16.65
N LYS A 117 -9.42 6.58 -16.04
CA LYS A 117 -8.05 6.94 -16.40
C LYS A 117 -7.09 6.74 -15.24
N LEU A 118 -6.04 5.98 -15.52
CA LEU A 118 -4.94 5.75 -14.60
C LEU A 118 -3.62 6.28 -15.20
N GLU A 119 -2.78 6.80 -14.33
CA GLU A 119 -1.40 7.16 -14.62
C GLU A 119 -0.46 6.27 -13.80
N VAL A 120 0.83 6.23 -14.15
CA VAL A 120 1.85 5.59 -13.32
C VAL A 120 2.65 6.67 -12.61
N THR A 121 2.62 6.65 -11.28
CA THR A 121 3.29 7.63 -10.44
C THR A 121 4.40 6.98 -9.63
N GLU A 122 5.54 7.65 -9.55
CA GLU A 122 6.62 7.29 -8.63
C GLU A 122 6.46 8.03 -7.30
N LEU A 123 6.48 7.30 -6.19
CA LEU A 123 6.55 7.84 -4.83
C LEU A 123 7.91 7.52 -4.23
N ASN A 124 8.41 8.41 -3.37
CA ASN A 124 9.73 8.28 -2.74
C ASN A 124 10.87 8.04 -3.74
N GLY A 125 10.83 8.67 -4.91
CA GLY A 125 11.85 8.55 -5.96
C GLY A 125 13.10 9.39 -5.70
N PHE A 126 14.18 9.14 -6.45
CA PHE A 126 15.37 9.99 -6.42
C PHE A 126 15.09 11.40 -6.97
N SER A 127 15.61 12.42 -6.30
CA SER A 127 15.61 13.80 -6.81
C SER A 127 17.03 14.38 -6.79
N PRO A 128 17.55 14.93 -7.91
CA PRO A 128 18.82 15.62 -7.90
C PRO A 128 18.76 16.99 -7.20
N ASN A 129 17.56 17.44 -6.82
CA ASN A 129 17.31 18.77 -6.26
C ASN A 129 16.95 18.74 -4.77
N LEU A 130 16.72 17.56 -4.19
CA LEU A 130 16.31 17.40 -2.80
C LEU A 130 17.28 16.44 -2.11
N ASP A 131 17.56 16.69 -0.83
CA ASP A 131 18.35 15.79 0.02
C ASP A 131 17.52 14.59 0.55
N VAL A 132 16.24 14.55 0.20
CA VAL A 132 15.27 13.51 0.58
C VAL A 132 14.56 12.99 -0.68
N PRO A 133 13.99 11.77 -0.64
CA PRO A 133 13.19 11.27 -1.76
C PRO A 133 12.06 12.22 -2.14
N SER A 134 11.79 12.37 -3.44
CA SER A 134 10.67 13.18 -3.93
C SER A 134 9.33 12.48 -3.71
N LEU A 135 8.27 13.24 -3.42
CA LEU A 135 6.93 12.71 -3.12
C LEU A 135 6.99 11.75 -1.93
N ARG A 136 7.31 12.31 -0.77
CA ARG A 136 7.56 11.59 0.47
C ARG A 136 6.29 10.94 1.02
N TYR A 137 6.09 9.67 0.72
CA TYR A 137 5.03 8.80 1.22
C TYR A 137 5.60 7.81 2.26
N PRO A 138 5.52 8.09 3.56
CA PRO A 138 6.00 7.16 4.58
C PRO A 138 5.03 5.98 4.74
N ILE A 139 5.56 4.76 4.75
CA ILE A 139 4.78 3.54 5.04
C ILE A 139 4.68 3.27 6.55
N ALA A 140 5.62 3.82 7.32
CA ALA A 140 5.74 3.77 8.77
C ALA A 140 6.62 4.95 9.23
N PRO A 141 6.68 5.28 10.54
CA PRO A 141 7.50 6.38 11.06
C PRO A 141 8.96 6.31 10.59
N GLY A 142 9.36 7.28 9.76
CA GLY A 142 10.72 7.36 9.21
C GLY A 142 11.06 6.42 8.05
N ILE A 143 10.12 5.61 7.55
CA ILE A 143 10.39 4.60 6.51
C ILE A 143 9.66 4.98 5.21
N THR A 144 10.42 5.26 4.15
CA THR A 144 9.91 5.76 2.86
C THR A 144 10.55 5.01 1.68
N PRO A 145 10.18 3.74 1.41
CA PRO A 145 10.72 2.96 0.30
C PRO A 145 10.24 3.53 -1.05
N GLY A 146 11.03 3.40 -2.12
CA GLY A 146 10.62 3.81 -3.46
C GLY A 146 9.45 2.97 -3.99
N LEU A 147 8.42 3.59 -4.59
CA LEU A 147 7.21 2.90 -5.06
C LEU A 147 6.83 3.35 -6.46
N TRP A 148 6.20 2.46 -7.22
CA TRP A 148 5.45 2.80 -8.43
C TRP A 148 4.00 2.38 -8.26
N VAL A 149 3.08 3.31 -8.42
CA VAL A 149 1.65 3.10 -8.20
C VAL A 149 0.84 3.48 -9.43
N PHE A 150 -0.20 2.71 -9.73
CA PHE A 150 -1.24 3.22 -10.61
C PHE A 150 -2.07 4.21 -9.80
N SER A 151 -2.15 5.46 -10.25
CA SER A 151 -2.93 6.50 -9.60
C SER A 151 -4.10 6.92 -10.48
N PRO A 152 -5.24 7.36 -9.89
CA PRO A 152 -6.26 8.08 -10.65
C PRO A 152 -5.62 9.26 -11.38
N LYS A 153 -6.11 9.59 -12.58
CA LYS A 153 -5.69 10.80 -13.25
C LYS A 153 -6.02 12.03 -12.41
N VAL A 154 -5.02 12.84 -12.12
CA VAL A 154 -5.14 14.01 -11.22
C VAL A 154 -4.89 15.32 -11.96
N ARG A 155 -5.26 16.44 -11.34
CA ARG A 155 -5.01 17.79 -11.83
C ARG A 155 -4.14 18.57 -10.84
N GLY A 156 -3.28 19.44 -11.38
CA GLY A 156 -2.44 20.31 -10.57
C GLY A 156 -1.10 19.67 -10.24
N MET A 157 -0.59 19.96 -9.03
CA MET A 157 0.71 19.47 -8.58
C MET A 157 0.59 18.05 -8.01
N SER A 158 1.65 17.26 -8.13
CA SER A 158 1.77 15.97 -7.45
C SER A 158 1.96 16.11 -5.94
N THR A 159 2.39 17.28 -5.47
CA THR A 159 2.51 17.59 -4.04
C THR A 159 1.26 18.30 -3.50
N THR A 160 1.08 18.28 -2.18
CA THR A 160 -0.03 18.98 -1.51
C THR A 160 -0.02 20.49 -1.80
N ASN A 161 1.17 21.11 -1.87
CA ASN A 161 1.39 22.50 -2.24
C ASN A 161 2.85 22.75 -2.70
N PHE A 162 3.16 23.98 -3.12
CA PHE A 162 4.47 24.35 -3.68
C PHE A 162 5.63 24.37 -2.68
N LEU A 163 5.35 24.32 -1.37
CA LEU A 163 6.33 24.30 -0.28
C LEU A 163 6.48 22.92 0.36
N SER A 164 5.63 21.96 0.02
CA SER A 164 5.64 20.60 0.59
C SER A 164 6.18 19.60 -0.41
N ASN A 165 6.89 18.59 0.10
CA ASN A 165 7.33 17.41 -0.66
C ASN A 165 6.38 16.21 -0.43
N ASP A 166 5.29 16.40 0.31
CA ASP A 166 4.32 15.35 0.59
C ASP A 166 3.44 15.18 -0.65
N PRO A 167 3.18 13.92 -1.07
CA PRO A 167 2.28 13.66 -2.19
C PRO A 167 0.88 14.16 -1.82
N GLN A 168 0.14 14.62 -2.83
CA GLN A 168 -1.29 14.83 -2.64
C GLN A 168 -2.00 13.49 -2.34
N PRO A 169 -3.12 13.49 -1.58
CA PRO A 169 -3.69 12.25 -1.00
C PRO A 169 -4.10 11.14 -1.97
N LEU A 170 -4.37 11.48 -3.25
CA LEU A 170 -4.72 10.50 -4.28
C LEU A 170 -3.50 9.77 -4.88
N LEU A 171 -2.27 10.24 -4.59
CA LEU A 171 -1.03 9.55 -4.98
C LEU A 171 -0.53 8.77 -3.78
N ARG A 172 -1.09 7.57 -3.60
CA ARG A 172 -0.74 6.67 -2.50
C ARG A 172 -0.70 5.23 -2.99
N LEU A 173 -0.25 4.36 -2.09
CA LEU A 173 -0.31 2.91 -2.23
C LEU A 173 -1.50 2.38 -1.40
N PRO A 174 -2.14 1.26 -1.78
CA PRO A 174 -2.04 0.55 -3.07
C PRO A 174 -2.58 1.38 -4.22
N ALA A 175 -2.53 0.83 -5.44
CA ALA A 175 -3.36 1.39 -6.51
C ALA A 175 -4.85 1.29 -6.14
N PRO A 176 -5.70 2.23 -6.58
CA PRO A 176 -7.09 2.31 -6.14
C PRO A 176 -7.89 1.07 -6.54
N VAL A 177 -8.81 0.64 -5.69
CA VAL A 177 -9.80 -0.37 -6.08
C VAL A 177 -10.68 0.22 -7.18
N ILE A 178 -10.88 -0.52 -8.26
CA ILE A 178 -11.83 -0.19 -9.31
C ILE A 178 -13.12 -0.97 -9.09
N ARG A 179 -14.21 -0.27 -8.81
CA ARG A 179 -15.54 -0.88 -8.63
C ARG A 179 -16.47 -0.56 -9.79
N VAL A 180 -16.98 -1.60 -10.42
CA VAL A 180 -17.84 -1.55 -11.61
C VAL A 180 -18.96 -2.57 -11.48
N GLU A 181 -19.98 -2.47 -12.32
CA GLU A 181 -21.12 -3.37 -12.27
C GLU A 181 -21.03 -4.48 -13.32
N GLN A 182 -21.63 -5.63 -13.02
CA GLN A 182 -21.82 -6.72 -13.97
C GLN A 182 -22.67 -6.23 -15.15
N GLY A 183 -22.16 -6.37 -16.37
CA GLY A 183 -22.86 -5.91 -17.58
C GLY A 183 -22.41 -4.54 -18.10
N ASP A 184 -21.73 -3.74 -17.26
CA ASP A 184 -21.17 -2.45 -17.66
C ASP A 184 -20.18 -2.58 -18.81
N THR A 185 -20.15 -1.58 -19.69
CA THR A 185 -19.03 -1.39 -20.60
C THR A 185 -17.96 -0.54 -19.93
N VAL A 186 -16.90 -1.19 -19.46
CA VAL A 186 -15.79 -0.55 -18.78
C VAL A 186 -14.63 -0.32 -19.74
N THR A 187 -14.07 0.88 -19.74
CA THR A 187 -12.83 1.23 -20.45
C THR A 187 -11.82 1.82 -19.48
N ILE A 188 -10.71 1.13 -19.24
CA ILE A 188 -9.58 1.64 -18.46
C ILE A 188 -8.50 2.14 -19.43
N THR A 189 -8.18 3.43 -19.40
CA THR A 189 -7.07 4.00 -20.17
C THR A 189 -5.86 4.20 -19.26
N LEU A 190 -4.75 3.54 -19.59
CA LEU A 190 -3.44 3.84 -19.04
C LEU A 190 -2.84 5.02 -19.82
N GLU A 191 -2.66 6.18 -19.18
CA GLU A 191 -1.86 7.29 -19.69
C GLU A 191 -0.47 7.20 -19.05
N ASN A 192 0.52 6.67 -19.78
CA ASN A 192 1.84 6.40 -19.20
C ASN A 192 2.68 7.68 -19.08
N THR A 193 2.52 8.39 -17.96
CA THR A 193 3.33 9.56 -17.59
C THR A 193 4.66 9.20 -16.92
N HIS A 194 4.90 7.91 -16.66
CA HIS A 194 6.14 7.40 -16.09
C HIS A 194 7.22 7.23 -17.15
N TYR A 195 8.46 7.04 -16.71
CA TYR A 195 9.63 6.95 -17.56
C TYR A 195 9.97 5.51 -17.99
N PHE A 196 9.26 4.50 -17.47
CA PHE A 196 9.32 3.11 -17.94
C PHE A 196 8.08 2.71 -18.75
N PRO A 197 8.19 1.65 -19.58
CA PRO A 197 7.03 1.09 -20.25
C PRO A 197 6.17 0.27 -19.27
N HIS A 198 4.85 0.37 -19.42
CA HIS A 198 3.88 -0.33 -18.56
C HIS A 198 2.71 -0.90 -19.38
N THR A 199 2.01 -1.86 -18.78
CA THR A 199 0.70 -2.37 -19.21
C THR A 199 -0.20 -2.51 -17.99
N ILE A 200 -1.49 -2.76 -18.22
CA ILE A 200 -2.44 -3.24 -17.21
C ILE A 200 -2.97 -4.59 -17.68
N HIS A 201 -2.63 -5.66 -16.96
CA HIS A 201 -3.29 -6.96 -17.10
C HIS A 201 -4.53 -7.00 -16.20
N LEU A 202 -5.64 -7.48 -16.75
CA LEU A 202 -6.94 -7.59 -16.11
C LEU A 202 -7.07 -9.00 -15.50
N HIS A 203 -6.50 -9.20 -14.32
CA HIS A 203 -6.36 -10.53 -13.73
C HIS A 203 -7.70 -11.10 -13.24
N GLY A 204 -8.19 -12.11 -13.95
CA GLY A 204 -9.34 -12.93 -13.56
C GLY A 204 -10.70 -12.36 -13.93
N VAL A 205 -10.82 -11.03 -14.10
CA VAL A 205 -12.04 -10.42 -14.65
C VAL A 205 -12.16 -10.81 -16.12
N ASP A 206 -13.38 -11.07 -16.59
CA ASP A 206 -13.56 -11.53 -17.96
C ASP A 206 -13.49 -10.38 -18.97
N HIS A 207 -12.63 -10.55 -19.97
CA HIS A 207 -12.43 -9.60 -21.06
C HIS A 207 -12.10 -10.35 -22.36
N PRO A 208 -12.34 -9.75 -23.54
CA PRO A 208 -11.85 -10.33 -24.78
C PRO A 208 -10.33 -10.23 -24.83
N PHE A 209 -9.66 -11.16 -25.54
CA PHE A 209 -8.21 -11.11 -25.76
C PHE A 209 -7.80 -9.94 -26.67
N VAL A 210 -8.64 -9.63 -27.66
CA VAL A 210 -8.48 -8.54 -28.63
C VAL A 210 -9.80 -7.75 -28.69
N GLN A 211 -9.69 -6.43 -28.72
CA GLN A 211 -10.81 -5.50 -28.84
C GLN A 211 -11.41 -5.52 -30.25
N ALA A 212 -12.60 -4.93 -30.40
CA ALA A 212 -13.29 -4.87 -31.69
C ALA A 212 -12.50 -4.10 -32.78
N ASP A 213 -11.59 -3.21 -32.39
CA ASP A 213 -10.72 -2.46 -33.29
C ASP A 213 -9.41 -3.21 -33.66
N GLY A 214 -9.22 -4.43 -33.15
CA GLY A 214 -8.06 -5.27 -33.39
C GLY A 214 -6.88 -5.05 -32.44
N GLN A 215 -6.99 -4.14 -31.46
CA GLN A 215 -5.94 -3.94 -30.46
C GLN A 215 -6.01 -4.99 -29.33
N GLY A 216 -4.86 -5.38 -28.78
CA GLY A 216 -4.83 -6.29 -27.64
C GLY A 216 -5.45 -5.68 -26.38
N ASN A 217 -5.86 -6.56 -25.47
CA ASN A 217 -6.67 -6.19 -24.32
C ASN A 217 -6.33 -6.94 -23.04
N ASP A 218 -5.44 -7.93 -23.11
CA ASP A 218 -5.06 -8.77 -21.97
C ASP A 218 -3.94 -8.14 -21.14
N GLY A 219 -3.22 -7.15 -21.65
CA GLY A 219 -2.18 -6.48 -20.86
C GLY A 219 -0.85 -7.20 -20.82
N VAL A 220 -0.63 -8.24 -21.63
CA VAL A 220 0.58 -9.07 -21.68
C VAL A 220 1.47 -8.68 -22.87
N PRO A 221 2.60 -7.99 -22.63
CA PRO A 221 3.52 -7.58 -23.68
C PRO A 221 4.01 -8.76 -24.55
N MET A 222 4.12 -8.52 -25.86
CA MET A 222 4.55 -9.48 -26.90
C MET A 222 3.59 -10.63 -27.20
N ILE A 223 2.51 -10.80 -26.42
CA ILE A 223 1.51 -11.84 -26.65
C ILE A 223 0.19 -11.20 -27.10
N SER A 224 -0.42 -10.38 -26.25
CA SER A 224 -1.68 -9.71 -26.57
C SER A 224 -1.47 -8.34 -27.19
N GLU A 225 -0.55 -7.54 -26.65
CA GLU A 225 -0.16 -6.24 -27.21
C GLU A 225 1.29 -5.85 -26.90
N MET A 226 1.69 -4.64 -27.29
CA MET A 226 2.99 -4.06 -26.91
C MET A 226 2.84 -3.22 -25.65
N ALA A 227 3.93 -3.08 -24.89
CA ALA A 227 3.93 -2.21 -23.72
C ALA A 227 3.66 -0.74 -24.10
N THR A 228 2.89 -0.05 -23.26
CA THR A 228 2.63 1.39 -23.42
C THR A 228 3.90 2.15 -23.07
N LEU A 229 4.53 2.79 -24.05
CA LEU A 229 5.77 3.55 -23.83
C LEU A 229 5.52 4.86 -23.08
N PRO A 230 6.55 5.46 -22.46
CA PRO A 230 6.47 6.80 -21.87
C PRO A 230 5.83 7.82 -22.83
N GLY A 231 4.85 8.58 -22.34
CA GLY A 231 4.08 9.56 -23.09
C GLY A 231 3.01 8.99 -24.02
N GLN A 232 2.84 7.66 -24.07
CA GLN A 232 1.77 7.00 -24.82
C GLN A 232 0.59 6.63 -23.93
N ARG A 233 -0.49 6.15 -24.56
CA ARG A 233 -1.66 5.62 -23.87
C ARG A 233 -2.18 4.37 -24.55
N HIS A 234 -2.78 3.49 -23.75
CA HIS A 234 -3.50 2.31 -24.21
C HIS A 234 -4.81 2.18 -23.44
N SER A 235 -5.86 1.72 -24.11
CA SER A 235 -7.17 1.50 -23.49
C SER A 235 -7.49 0.02 -23.46
N TYR A 236 -7.98 -0.44 -22.33
CA TYR A 236 -8.48 -1.79 -22.08
C TYR A 236 -9.99 -1.72 -21.93
N ARG A 237 -10.73 -2.48 -22.72
CA ARG A 237 -12.20 -2.45 -22.74
C ARG A 237 -12.78 -3.83 -22.48
N PHE A 238 -13.71 -3.92 -21.53
CA PHE A 238 -14.34 -5.17 -21.14
C PHE A 238 -15.78 -4.95 -20.68
N THR A 239 -16.54 -6.05 -20.62
CA THR A 239 -17.91 -6.08 -20.14
C THR A 239 -18.05 -7.27 -19.22
N PRO A 240 -17.87 -7.09 -17.90
CA PRO A 240 -17.71 -8.20 -17.00
C PRO A 240 -19.04 -8.94 -16.83
N ARG A 241 -19.04 -10.24 -17.07
CA ARG A 241 -20.22 -11.12 -16.93
C ARG A 241 -20.26 -11.83 -15.59
N GLN A 242 -19.16 -11.86 -14.85
CA GLN A 242 -19.06 -12.51 -13.55
C GLN A 242 -18.77 -11.48 -12.46
N THR A 243 -19.52 -11.56 -11.37
CA THR A 243 -19.31 -10.76 -10.16
C THR A 243 -18.20 -11.35 -9.29
N GLY A 244 -17.57 -10.51 -8.47
CA GLY A 244 -16.59 -10.93 -7.49
C GLY A 244 -15.37 -10.02 -7.40
N THR A 245 -14.42 -10.40 -6.56
CA THR A 245 -13.15 -9.71 -6.40
C THR A 245 -12.04 -10.28 -7.30
N PHE A 246 -11.58 -9.43 -8.22
CA PHE A 246 -10.49 -9.61 -9.17
C PHE A 246 -9.38 -8.58 -8.88
N PHE A 247 -8.38 -8.49 -9.74
CA PHE A 247 -7.38 -7.43 -9.62
C PHE A 247 -6.76 -7.07 -10.96
N TYR A 248 -5.98 -6.00 -10.98
CA TYR A 248 -5.23 -5.56 -12.13
C TYR A 248 -3.80 -5.27 -11.71
N HIS A 249 -2.84 -5.51 -12.62
CA HIS A 249 -1.44 -5.28 -12.32
C HIS A 249 -0.59 -5.06 -13.57
N CYS A 250 0.62 -4.54 -13.39
CA CYS A 250 1.55 -4.41 -14.49
C CYS A 250 2.07 -5.78 -14.95
N HIS A 251 2.19 -5.98 -16.26
CA HIS A 251 2.77 -7.20 -16.85
C HIS A 251 4.05 -6.95 -17.64
N VAL A 252 4.60 -5.73 -17.58
CA VAL A 252 5.99 -5.45 -17.94
C VAL A 252 6.86 -5.80 -16.74
N GLN A 253 7.86 -6.65 -16.92
CA GLN A 253 8.73 -7.15 -15.83
C GLN A 253 7.95 -7.45 -14.55
N PRO A 254 6.90 -8.32 -14.62
CA PRO A 254 5.94 -8.50 -13.52
C PRO A 254 6.62 -8.91 -12.21
N GLN A 255 7.74 -9.62 -12.30
CA GLN A 255 8.55 -10.02 -11.14
C GLN A 255 9.08 -8.84 -10.31
N ALA A 256 9.16 -7.63 -10.89
CA ALA A 256 9.59 -6.42 -10.19
C ALA A 256 8.44 -5.40 -10.08
N HIS A 257 7.73 -5.13 -11.17
CA HIS A 257 6.75 -4.03 -11.22
C HIS A 257 5.55 -4.25 -10.29
N ILE A 258 5.09 -5.49 -10.13
CA ILE A 258 4.00 -5.83 -9.19
C ILE A 258 4.46 -5.52 -7.76
N LEU A 259 5.66 -5.98 -7.40
CA LEU A 259 6.24 -5.79 -6.07
C LEU A 259 6.58 -4.33 -5.77
N MET A 260 6.90 -3.52 -6.79
CA MET A 260 7.08 -2.07 -6.66
C MET A 260 5.77 -1.31 -6.33
N GLY A 261 4.60 -1.96 -6.44
CA GLY A 261 3.30 -1.39 -6.10
C GLY A 261 2.30 -1.26 -7.27
N LEU A 262 2.65 -1.71 -8.47
CA LEU A 262 1.77 -1.61 -9.66
C LEU A 262 0.72 -2.73 -9.69
N ALA A 263 -0.12 -2.76 -8.67
CA ALA A 263 -1.27 -3.65 -8.56
C ALA A 263 -2.40 -3.00 -7.75
N GLY A 264 -3.65 -3.24 -8.16
CA GLY A 264 -4.87 -2.77 -7.49
C GLY A 264 -6.02 -3.75 -7.69
N MET A 265 -7.07 -3.65 -6.88
CA MET A 265 -8.22 -4.57 -6.93
C MET A 265 -9.24 -4.15 -8.01
N ILE A 266 -9.93 -5.10 -8.64
CA ILE A 266 -11.15 -4.85 -9.43
C ILE A 266 -12.28 -5.57 -8.71
N VAL A 267 -13.36 -4.86 -8.41
CA VAL A 267 -14.58 -5.46 -7.88
C VAL A 267 -15.70 -5.30 -8.89
N VAL A 268 -16.29 -6.43 -9.28
CA VAL A 268 -17.50 -6.46 -10.10
C VAL A 268 -18.69 -6.75 -9.18
N GLU A 269 -19.54 -5.75 -8.99
CA GLU A 269 -20.77 -5.82 -8.20
C GLU A 269 -21.91 -6.46 -9.01
N GLU A 270 -22.87 -7.08 -8.31
CA GLU A 270 -24.08 -7.58 -8.95
C GLU A 270 -24.92 -6.43 -9.49
N ASN A 271 -25.48 -6.61 -10.69
CA ASN A 271 -26.38 -5.62 -11.26
C ASN A 271 -27.66 -5.48 -10.42
N ARG A 272 -28.01 -4.24 -10.10
CA ARG A 272 -29.20 -3.83 -9.36
C ARG A 272 -29.68 -2.46 -9.86
N PRO A 273 -30.99 -2.17 -9.83
CA PRO A 273 -31.48 -0.84 -10.14
C PRO A 273 -30.88 0.26 -9.26
N ASP A 274 -30.61 1.42 -9.86
CA ASP A 274 -30.08 2.63 -9.25
C ASP A 274 -28.75 2.41 -8.48
N ASN A 275 -27.86 1.55 -8.99
CA ASN A 275 -26.66 1.09 -8.27
C ASN A 275 -25.40 1.92 -8.57
N TRP A 276 -25.43 3.20 -8.21
CA TRP A 276 -24.31 4.11 -8.41
C TRP A 276 -23.05 3.72 -7.60
N LEU A 277 -22.08 3.07 -8.23
CA LEU A 277 -20.90 2.54 -7.51
C LEU A 277 -19.81 3.57 -7.19
N GLN A 278 -19.18 3.46 -6.02
CA GLN A 278 -17.91 4.14 -5.70
C GLN A 278 -16.76 3.58 -6.55
N THR A 279 -16.60 4.09 -7.77
CA THR A 279 -15.69 3.49 -8.76
C THR A 279 -14.22 3.48 -8.35
N PHE A 280 -13.78 4.41 -7.50
CA PHE A 280 -12.47 4.33 -6.84
C PHE A 280 -12.60 4.23 -5.33
N ASN A 281 -11.89 3.27 -4.74
CA ASN A 281 -11.55 3.26 -3.31
C ASN A 281 -10.03 3.46 -3.19
N VAL A 282 -9.59 4.64 -2.79
CA VAL A 282 -8.18 5.07 -2.95
C VAL A 282 -7.37 4.86 -1.66
N GLY A 283 -8.00 4.73 -0.49
CA GLY A 283 -7.29 4.70 0.80
C GLY A 283 -7.81 3.69 1.81
N ALA A 284 -8.49 4.16 2.84
CA ALA A 284 -8.74 3.55 4.16
C ALA A 284 -9.49 2.19 4.18
N GLY A 285 -9.64 1.54 3.04
CA GLY A 285 -10.30 0.24 2.86
C GLY A 285 -11.81 0.30 2.97
N ARG A 286 -12.39 1.12 3.84
CA ARG A 286 -13.84 1.22 4.04
C ARG A 286 -14.53 1.75 2.78
N VAL A 287 -15.48 0.99 2.25
CA VAL A 287 -16.35 1.44 1.16
C VAL A 287 -17.46 2.29 1.76
N ARG A 288 -17.46 3.60 1.47
CA ARG A 288 -18.37 4.58 2.08
C ARG A 288 -19.64 4.82 1.26
N HIS A 289 -19.66 4.39 0.01
CA HIS A 289 -20.87 4.29 -0.81
C HIS A 289 -20.94 2.89 -1.43
N ARG A 290 -21.52 1.97 -0.67
CA ARG A 290 -21.64 0.55 -1.01
C ARG A 290 -22.68 0.32 -2.11
N SER A 291 -22.49 -0.76 -2.87
CA SER A 291 -23.47 -1.21 -3.86
C SER A 291 -24.81 -1.55 -3.19
N VAL A 292 -25.89 -1.50 -3.96
CA VAL A 292 -27.22 -1.93 -3.52
C VAL A 292 -27.17 -3.38 -3.06
N ALA A 293 -26.54 -4.26 -3.84
CA ALA A 293 -26.40 -5.68 -3.48
C ALA A 293 -25.60 -5.90 -2.17
N SER A 294 -24.57 -5.08 -1.92
CA SER A 294 -23.82 -5.11 -0.65
C SER A 294 -24.69 -4.69 0.53
N ARG A 295 -25.47 -3.60 0.39
CA ARG A 295 -26.39 -3.10 1.43
C ARG A 295 -27.54 -4.05 1.75
N GLU A 296 -27.93 -4.94 0.82
CA GLU A 296 -28.94 -5.97 1.06
C GLU A 296 -28.48 -7.04 2.06
N GLN A 297 -27.17 -7.26 2.20
CA GLN A 297 -26.60 -8.42 2.91
C GLN A 297 -25.63 -8.05 4.04
N TYR A 298 -25.01 -6.88 3.96
CA TYR A 298 -23.94 -6.46 4.86
C TYR A 298 -24.23 -5.07 5.42
N ASP A 299 -23.77 -4.83 6.64
CA ASP A 299 -23.86 -3.54 7.31
C ASP A 299 -22.66 -2.64 6.96
N ARG A 300 -21.51 -3.25 6.62
CA ARG A 300 -20.27 -2.57 6.23
C ARG A 300 -19.48 -3.40 5.22
N GLU A 301 -18.60 -2.74 4.47
CA GLU A 301 -17.72 -3.38 3.48
C GLU A 301 -16.32 -2.76 3.50
N TYR A 302 -15.30 -3.61 3.48
CA TYR A 302 -13.89 -3.23 3.50
C TYR A 302 -13.09 -3.93 2.40
N ASP A 303 -12.26 -3.15 1.70
CA ASP A 303 -11.22 -3.61 0.79
C ASP A 303 -9.88 -3.64 1.54
N LEU A 304 -9.26 -4.81 1.64
CA LEU A 304 -8.02 -5.05 2.36
C LEU A 304 -6.96 -5.58 1.39
N HIS A 305 -5.96 -4.75 1.10
CA HIS A 305 -4.89 -5.02 0.17
C HIS A 305 -3.58 -5.28 0.90
N TYR A 306 -3.15 -6.53 0.91
CA TYR A 306 -1.90 -6.97 1.52
C TYR A 306 -0.76 -6.97 0.50
N GLN A 307 0.40 -6.48 0.92
CA GLN A 307 1.62 -6.41 0.12
C GLN A 307 2.84 -6.74 0.98
N ASP A 308 3.84 -7.35 0.35
CA ASP A 308 5.19 -7.48 0.89
C ASP A 308 6.20 -6.78 -0.04
N MET A 309 7.26 -6.24 0.53
CA MET A 309 8.27 -5.48 -0.20
C MET A 309 9.68 -5.86 0.22
N ASP A 310 10.55 -5.91 -0.78
CA ASP A 310 11.98 -6.11 -0.62
C ASP A 310 12.70 -4.77 -0.60
N ARG A 311 13.42 -4.47 0.47
CA ARG A 311 14.07 -3.17 0.65
C ARG A 311 15.09 -2.89 -0.44
N GLU A 312 15.82 -3.89 -0.93
CA GLU A 312 16.82 -3.69 -1.98
C GLU A 312 16.15 -3.20 -3.27
N LEU A 313 15.10 -3.90 -3.73
CA LEU A 313 14.34 -3.55 -4.92
C LEU A 313 13.79 -2.12 -4.86
N HIS A 314 13.17 -1.77 -3.74
CA HIS A 314 12.55 -0.46 -3.55
C HIS A 314 13.56 0.67 -3.40
N ASN A 315 14.76 0.38 -2.88
CA ASN A 315 15.84 1.37 -2.79
C ASN A 315 16.47 1.67 -4.17
N LEU A 316 16.38 0.78 -5.16
CA LEU A 316 17.03 0.97 -6.47
C LEU A 316 16.66 2.31 -7.12
N ILE A 317 15.38 2.69 -7.06
CA ILE A 317 14.86 3.90 -7.70
C ILE A 317 15.19 5.18 -6.92
N GLN A 318 15.76 5.05 -5.71
CA GLN A 318 16.14 6.17 -4.85
C GLN A 318 17.58 6.62 -5.05
N HIS A 319 18.36 5.92 -5.88
CA HIS A 319 19.78 6.23 -6.09
C HIS A 319 20.05 7.08 -7.33
N THR A 320 19.16 7.06 -8.33
CA THR A 320 19.40 7.69 -9.63
C THR A 320 18.10 7.95 -10.37
N ASN A 321 18.07 9.02 -11.17
CA ASN A 321 17.01 9.29 -12.15
C ASN A 321 17.42 8.92 -13.59
N ASP A 322 18.60 8.32 -13.79
CA ASP A 322 18.99 7.79 -15.10
C ASP A 322 18.33 6.43 -15.33
N ILE A 323 17.30 6.43 -16.18
CA ILE A 323 16.49 5.26 -16.52
C ILE A 323 17.32 4.04 -16.94
N ARG A 324 18.50 4.24 -17.55
CA ARG A 324 19.35 3.13 -18.02
C ARG A 324 20.00 2.41 -16.86
N TRP A 325 20.36 3.15 -15.81
CA TRP A 325 20.91 2.59 -14.59
C TRP A 325 19.84 1.85 -13.81
N THR A 326 18.64 2.43 -13.65
CA THR A 326 17.52 1.77 -12.99
C THR A 326 17.13 0.48 -13.70
N ALA A 327 17.03 0.50 -15.04
CA ALA A 327 16.71 -0.68 -15.84
C ALA A 327 17.77 -1.79 -15.69
N LYS A 328 19.05 -1.40 -15.71
CA LYS A 328 20.16 -2.33 -15.49
C LYS A 328 20.09 -2.92 -14.08
N ALA A 329 19.91 -2.08 -13.06
CA ALA A 329 19.89 -2.50 -11.67
C ALA A 329 18.76 -3.50 -11.43
N MET A 330 17.54 -3.16 -11.82
CA MET A 330 16.35 -4.01 -11.62
C MET A 330 16.42 -5.34 -12.38
N ASN A 331 17.03 -5.38 -13.58
CA ASN A 331 17.04 -6.58 -14.41
C ASN A 331 18.31 -7.45 -14.28
N ARG A 332 19.45 -6.84 -13.93
CA ARG A 332 20.76 -7.54 -13.96
C ARG A 332 21.39 -7.63 -12.58
N ASP A 333 21.23 -6.61 -11.75
CA ASP A 333 21.94 -6.51 -10.48
C ASP A 333 21.08 -7.10 -9.35
N TYR A 334 19.80 -6.73 -9.25
CA TYR A 334 18.83 -7.31 -8.31
C TYR A 334 18.55 -8.78 -8.60
N LYS A 335 18.60 -9.61 -7.55
CA LYS A 335 18.40 -11.06 -7.63
C LYS A 335 17.11 -11.46 -6.93
N ILE A 336 16.02 -11.49 -7.69
CA ILE A 336 14.71 -11.86 -7.12
C ILE A 336 14.67 -13.25 -6.46
N ALA A 337 15.53 -14.18 -6.86
CA ALA A 337 15.62 -15.50 -6.22
C ALA A 337 16.21 -15.44 -4.80
N GLU A 338 16.87 -14.33 -4.45
CA GLU A 338 17.47 -14.04 -3.14
C GLU A 338 16.65 -13.00 -2.36
N ARG A 339 15.47 -12.65 -2.87
CA ARG A 339 14.54 -11.67 -2.28
C ARG A 339 14.27 -11.98 -0.81
N SER A 340 14.20 -10.92 0.00
CA SER A 340 13.77 -10.97 1.39
C SER A 340 12.71 -9.88 1.61
N ALA A 341 11.56 -10.23 2.20
CA ALA A 341 10.51 -9.26 2.49
C ALA A 341 10.80 -8.55 3.82
N GLU A 342 11.20 -7.28 3.79
CA GLU A 342 11.44 -6.48 4.99
C GLU A 342 10.26 -5.59 5.38
N TYR A 343 9.38 -5.25 4.43
CA TYR A 343 8.18 -4.47 4.72
C TYR A 343 6.93 -5.25 4.37
N HIS A 344 5.96 -5.20 5.28
CA HIS A 344 4.65 -5.83 5.14
C HIS A 344 3.60 -4.77 5.38
N LEU A 345 2.62 -4.72 4.48
CA LEU A 345 1.68 -3.62 4.40
C LEU A 345 0.25 -4.12 4.30
N LEU A 346 -0.65 -3.38 4.94
CA LEU A 346 -2.08 -3.39 4.68
C LEU A 346 -2.48 -2.00 4.16
N ASN A 347 -3.14 -1.96 3.01
CA ASN A 347 -3.60 -0.73 2.35
C ASN A 347 -2.49 0.35 2.22
N GLY A 348 -1.27 -0.11 1.95
CA GLY A 348 -0.11 0.73 1.68
C GLY A 348 0.68 1.17 2.92
N HIS A 349 0.22 0.81 4.12
CA HIS A 349 0.85 1.18 5.38
C HIS A 349 1.27 -0.04 6.20
N SER A 350 2.31 0.15 7.00
CA SER A 350 2.76 -0.77 8.03
C SER A 350 2.32 -0.24 9.40
N PHE A 351 2.13 -1.12 10.38
CA PHE A 351 1.91 -0.71 11.76
C PHE A 351 3.03 0.24 12.21
N PRO A 352 2.69 1.38 12.86
CA PRO A 352 1.41 1.68 13.47
C PRO A 352 0.46 2.51 12.58
N TYR A 353 0.84 2.83 11.34
CA TYR A 353 0.03 3.68 10.45
C TYR A 353 -1.25 2.98 10.00
N THR A 354 -1.28 1.65 9.97
CA THR A 354 -2.50 0.86 9.79
C THR A 354 -3.59 1.19 10.82
N LEU A 355 -3.23 1.68 12.02
CA LEU A 355 -4.19 2.14 13.02
C LEU A 355 -4.85 3.48 12.66
N ARG A 356 -4.29 4.22 11.70
CA ARG A 356 -4.86 5.50 11.24
C ARG A 356 -5.98 5.28 10.24
N ASP A 357 -5.80 4.35 9.32
CA ASP A 357 -6.68 4.21 8.14
C ASP A 357 -7.11 2.78 7.80
N SER A 358 -6.54 1.72 8.39
CA SER A 358 -6.72 0.35 7.89
C SER A 358 -7.43 -0.58 8.88
N MET A 359 -8.17 -0.02 9.85
CA MET A 359 -8.94 -0.77 10.83
C MET A 359 -10.31 -1.19 10.28
N VAL A 360 -10.76 -2.38 10.68
CA VAL A 360 -12.14 -2.84 10.45
C VAL A 360 -12.99 -2.35 11.63
N VAL A 361 -13.68 -1.22 11.45
CA VAL A 361 -14.52 -0.62 12.49
C VAL A 361 -15.95 -1.15 12.42
N VAL A 362 -16.43 -1.75 13.50
CA VAL A 362 -17.72 -2.47 13.55
C VAL A 362 -18.60 -2.04 14.72
N ALA A 363 -19.87 -2.42 14.67
CA ALA A 363 -20.80 -2.40 15.80
C ALA A 363 -21.26 -3.82 16.17
N PRO A 364 -21.88 -4.03 17.35
CA PRO A 364 -22.48 -5.30 17.72
C PRO A 364 -23.57 -5.75 16.74
N ASP A 365 -23.68 -7.07 16.55
CA ASP A 365 -24.72 -7.72 15.76
C ASP A 365 -24.80 -7.30 14.27
N GLU A 366 -23.66 -6.92 13.69
CA GLU A 366 -23.46 -6.61 12.27
C GLU A 366 -22.93 -7.82 11.49
N ASN A 367 -23.16 -7.80 10.18
CA ASN A 367 -22.49 -8.64 9.18
C ASN A 367 -21.62 -7.76 8.27
N VAL A 368 -20.31 -7.99 8.30
CA VAL A 368 -19.33 -7.14 7.60
C VAL A 368 -18.67 -7.93 6.47
N LYS A 369 -18.65 -7.34 5.27
CA LYS A 369 -17.96 -7.91 4.11
C LYS A 369 -16.49 -7.50 4.12
N LEU A 370 -15.57 -8.46 4.07
CA LEU A 370 -14.15 -8.22 3.87
C LEU A 370 -13.71 -8.77 2.52
N ARG A 371 -13.15 -7.93 1.66
CA ARG A 371 -12.51 -8.32 0.39
C ARG A 371 -11.01 -8.25 0.57
N VAL A 372 -10.35 -9.39 0.58
CA VAL A 372 -8.91 -9.47 0.82
C VAL A 372 -8.19 -9.86 -0.46
N ILE A 373 -7.13 -9.14 -0.79
CA ILE A 373 -6.19 -9.47 -1.87
C ILE A 373 -4.77 -9.53 -1.33
N ASN A 374 -3.99 -10.50 -1.79
CA ASN A 374 -2.56 -10.55 -1.60
C ASN A 374 -1.84 -10.30 -2.94
N THR A 375 -1.17 -9.15 -3.09
CA THR A 375 -0.30 -8.86 -4.24
C THR A 375 1.18 -8.96 -3.91
N GLY A 376 1.52 -9.48 -2.72
CA GLY A 376 2.87 -9.85 -2.35
C GLY A 376 3.34 -11.13 -3.05
N ALA A 377 4.60 -11.49 -2.81
CA ALA A 377 5.21 -12.73 -3.28
C ALA A 377 5.11 -13.87 -2.26
N GLU A 378 4.72 -13.59 -1.01
CA GLU A 378 4.60 -14.57 0.07
C GLU A 378 3.14 -14.78 0.48
N PRO A 379 2.74 -15.97 0.94
CA PRO A 379 1.40 -16.17 1.49
C PRO A 379 1.23 -15.40 2.80
N ILE A 380 0.04 -14.85 3.02
CA ILE A 380 -0.38 -14.30 4.31
C ILE A 380 -1.25 -15.32 5.05
N TYR A 381 -1.14 -15.36 6.38
CA TYR A 381 -1.97 -16.16 7.27
C TYR A 381 -2.85 -15.24 8.11
N LEU A 382 -3.91 -14.70 7.49
CA LEU A 382 -4.76 -13.69 8.09
C LEU A 382 -5.48 -14.24 9.34
N HIS A 383 -5.25 -13.60 10.47
CA HIS A 383 -5.83 -13.96 11.77
C HIS A 383 -6.49 -12.76 12.48
N PRO A 384 -7.83 -12.61 12.40
CA PRO A 384 -8.58 -11.69 13.25
C PRO A 384 -8.87 -12.33 14.60
N HIS A 385 -8.31 -11.76 15.66
CA HIS A 385 -8.57 -12.16 17.05
C HIS A 385 -10.04 -11.95 17.39
N GLY A 386 -10.54 -12.74 18.33
CA GLY A 386 -11.91 -12.60 18.84
C GLY A 386 -13.01 -12.96 17.85
N HIS A 387 -12.66 -13.27 16.59
CA HIS A 387 -13.61 -13.51 15.52
C HIS A 387 -13.24 -14.73 14.69
N LYS A 388 -14.23 -15.40 14.12
CA LYS A 388 -14.04 -16.43 13.11
C LYS A 388 -14.86 -16.07 11.88
N PRO A 389 -14.29 -15.33 10.91
CA PRO A 389 -15.02 -15.03 9.70
C PRO A 389 -15.29 -16.30 8.90
N THR A 390 -16.27 -16.22 8.01
CA THR A 390 -16.66 -17.30 7.10
C THR A 390 -16.18 -16.95 5.71
N VAL A 391 -15.27 -17.74 5.13
CA VAL A 391 -14.86 -17.53 3.74
C VAL A 391 -15.97 -17.95 2.79
N THR A 392 -16.36 -17.07 1.87
CA THR A 392 -17.47 -17.27 0.93
C THR A 392 -17.02 -17.37 -0.52
N HIS A 393 -15.92 -16.72 -0.88
CA HIS A 393 -15.40 -16.71 -2.25
C HIS A 393 -13.88 -16.85 -2.28
N TYR A 394 -13.38 -17.47 -3.35
CA TYR A 394 -11.98 -17.39 -3.76
C TYR A 394 -11.92 -16.93 -5.22
N ASP A 395 -11.02 -15.99 -5.50
CA ASP A 395 -10.74 -15.49 -6.85
C ASP A 395 -11.99 -15.01 -7.62
N GLY A 396 -12.97 -14.45 -6.90
CA GLY A 396 -14.25 -13.99 -7.45
C GLY A 396 -15.26 -15.12 -7.70
N VAL A 397 -14.98 -16.35 -7.27
CA VAL A 397 -15.86 -17.52 -7.42
C VAL A 397 -16.42 -17.93 -6.06
N ARG A 398 -17.75 -18.04 -5.97
CA ARG A 398 -18.44 -18.49 -4.76
C ARG A 398 -18.12 -19.94 -4.45
N LEU A 399 -17.82 -20.23 -3.19
CA LEU A 399 -17.58 -21.59 -2.71
C LEU A 399 -18.88 -22.38 -2.60
N SER A 400 -18.84 -23.66 -2.96
CA SER A 400 -19.96 -24.59 -2.76
C SER A 400 -20.19 -24.91 -1.28
N GLN A 401 -19.13 -24.81 -0.46
CA GLN A 401 -19.17 -24.92 0.99
C GLN A 401 -18.28 -23.83 1.58
N SER A 402 -18.89 -22.92 2.33
CA SER A 402 -18.16 -21.91 3.09
C SER A 402 -17.51 -22.54 4.33
N ILE A 403 -16.45 -21.91 4.83
CA ILE A 403 -15.73 -22.40 6.00
C ILE A 403 -15.49 -21.26 7.00
N THR A 404 -15.94 -21.48 8.22
CA THR A 404 -15.74 -20.58 9.36
C THR A 404 -14.53 -21.04 10.18
N ARG A 405 -13.52 -20.18 10.35
CA ARG A 405 -12.30 -20.45 11.14
C ARG A 405 -11.61 -19.12 11.51
N ASP A 406 -10.52 -19.19 12.25
CA ASP A 406 -9.76 -18.04 12.75
C ASP A 406 -8.51 -17.69 11.92
N VAL A 407 -7.94 -18.62 11.15
CA VAL A 407 -6.74 -18.37 10.31
C VAL A 407 -6.96 -18.80 8.87
N PHE A 408 -6.63 -17.92 7.93
CA PHE A 408 -6.76 -18.15 6.50
C PHE A 408 -5.45 -17.90 5.75
N GLU A 409 -4.99 -18.92 5.03
CA GLU A 409 -3.90 -18.76 4.07
C GLU A 409 -4.44 -18.11 2.79
N ILE A 410 -3.80 -17.03 2.35
CA ILE A 410 -4.09 -16.35 1.09
C ILE A 410 -2.77 -16.22 0.33
N GLY A 411 -2.63 -17.02 -0.73
CA GLY A 411 -1.43 -17.06 -1.55
C GLY A 411 -1.26 -15.82 -2.44
N PRO A 412 -0.06 -15.65 -3.03
CA PRO A 412 0.20 -14.60 -4.01
C PRO A 412 -0.85 -14.57 -5.13
N ALA A 413 -1.32 -13.39 -5.48
CA ALA A 413 -2.37 -13.12 -6.46
C ALA A 413 -3.77 -13.66 -6.11
N GLN A 414 -3.96 -14.32 -4.97
CA GLN A 414 -5.28 -14.80 -4.57
C GLN A 414 -6.13 -13.68 -3.97
N ARG A 415 -7.45 -13.81 -4.17
CA ARG A 415 -8.45 -12.98 -3.49
C ARG A 415 -9.39 -13.87 -2.70
N ALA A 416 -9.78 -13.42 -1.52
CA ALA A 416 -10.76 -14.10 -0.69
C ALA A 416 -11.81 -13.09 -0.19
N GLU A 417 -13.08 -13.49 -0.22
CA GLU A 417 -14.16 -12.72 0.39
C GLU A 417 -14.63 -13.42 1.67
N PHE A 418 -14.84 -12.63 2.71
CA PHE A 418 -15.23 -13.11 4.03
C PHE A 418 -16.46 -12.40 4.55
N ASP A 419 -17.30 -13.17 5.23
CA ASP A 419 -18.40 -12.67 6.05
C ASP A 419 -17.90 -12.66 7.51
N LEU A 420 -17.76 -11.47 8.08
CA LEU A 420 -17.39 -11.25 9.47
C LEU A 420 -18.65 -10.87 10.26
N SER A 421 -19.23 -11.83 10.97
CA SER A 421 -20.34 -11.56 11.89
C SER A 421 -19.84 -11.14 13.26
N THR A 422 -20.40 -10.05 13.80
CA THR A 422 -20.11 -9.54 15.15
C THR A 422 -21.14 -10.00 16.19
N VAL A 423 -21.99 -10.97 15.83
CA VAL A 423 -22.91 -11.62 16.78
C VAL A 423 -22.10 -12.36 17.84
N ASN A 424 -22.29 -11.97 19.10
CA ASN A 424 -21.57 -12.56 20.23
C ASN A 424 -22.18 -13.90 20.65
N ASP A 425 -21.80 -14.96 19.96
CA ASP A 425 -22.24 -16.33 20.21
C ASP A 425 -21.10 -17.28 20.63
N GLY A 426 -19.87 -16.76 20.78
CA GLY A 426 -18.68 -17.54 21.11
C GLY A 426 -18.11 -18.35 19.94
N LEU A 427 -18.77 -18.38 18.78
CA LEU A 427 -18.28 -18.98 17.55
C LEU A 427 -17.76 -17.91 16.61
N HIS A 428 -18.61 -16.96 16.21
CA HIS A 428 -18.32 -15.92 15.22
C HIS A 428 -17.63 -14.72 15.84
N SER A 429 -18.08 -14.30 17.03
CA SER A 429 -17.46 -13.23 17.82
C SER A 429 -17.47 -13.57 19.31
N TYR A 430 -16.47 -13.08 20.03
CA TYR A 430 -16.35 -13.15 21.49
C TYR A 430 -16.86 -11.88 22.20
N GLY A 431 -17.39 -10.92 21.43
CA GLY A 431 -17.96 -9.66 21.91
C GLY A 431 -17.11 -8.43 21.62
N GLU A 432 -17.61 -7.28 22.09
CA GLU A 432 -17.03 -5.97 21.81
C GLU A 432 -15.60 -5.82 22.35
N GLY A 433 -14.73 -5.18 21.56
CA GLY A 433 -13.35 -4.91 21.93
C GLY A 433 -12.55 -4.21 20.84
N ALA A 434 -11.26 -4.01 21.11
CA ALA A 434 -10.26 -3.74 20.09
C ALA A 434 -9.42 -5.01 19.92
N TRP A 435 -9.68 -5.76 18.85
CA TRP A 435 -9.10 -7.08 18.60
C TRP A 435 -8.06 -7.00 17.50
N PHE A 436 -6.90 -7.64 17.67
CA PHE A 436 -5.89 -7.68 16.61
C PHE A 436 -6.38 -8.37 15.35
N MET A 437 -5.87 -7.94 14.20
CA MET A 437 -6.00 -8.61 12.92
C MET A 437 -4.63 -8.53 12.23
N HIS A 438 -3.97 -9.65 11.97
CA HIS A 438 -2.60 -9.64 11.47
C HIS A 438 -2.24 -10.91 10.68
N ASP A 439 -1.14 -10.88 9.92
CA ASP A 439 -0.49 -12.08 9.39
C ASP A 439 0.10 -12.91 10.55
N HIS A 440 -0.20 -14.22 10.59
CA HIS A 440 0.34 -15.15 11.57
C HIS A 440 1.72 -15.71 11.16
N ARG A 441 2.31 -15.21 10.07
CA ARG A 441 3.72 -15.40 9.76
C ARG A 441 4.55 -14.33 10.48
N GLU A 442 5.52 -14.76 11.28
CA GLU A 442 6.29 -13.86 12.17
C GLU A 442 6.97 -12.67 11.45
N PRO A 443 7.59 -12.84 10.25
CA PRO A 443 8.04 -11.67 9.47
C PRO A 443 6.95 -10.65 9.13
N GLY A 444 5.72 -11.10 8.88
CA GLY A 444 4.56 -10.28 8.49
C GLY A 444 4.17 -9.21 9.50
N ILE A 445 4.56 -9.39 10.77
CA ILE A 445 4.32 -8.47 11.88
C ILE A 445 5.55 -7.63 12.25
N THR A 446 6.43 -7.40 11.27
CA THR A 446 7.63 -6.58 11.39
C THR A 446 7.74 -5.53 10.28
N THR A 447 8.39 -4.42 10.59
CA THR A 447 8.79 -3.41 9.62
C THR A 447 10.30 -3.21 9.73
N ASP A 448 11.03 -3.52 8.65
CA ASP A 448 12.51 -3.58 8.64
C ASP A 448 13.09 -4.49 9.73
N GLY A 449 12.41 -5.61 10.01
CA GLY A 449 12.81 -6.56 11.06
C GLY A 449 12.52 -6.11 12.50
N ILE A 450 11.91 -4.93 12.71
CA ILE A 450 11.49 -4.45 14.03
C ILE A 450 10.01 -4.77 14.27
N SER A 451 9.70 -5.34 15.43
CA SER A 451 8.35 -5.68 15.89
C SER A 451 7.94 -4.80 17.09
N PRO A 452 6.65 -4.44 17.27
CA PRO A 452 5.57 -4.65 16.31
C PRO A 452 5.70 -3.72 15.11
N GLY A 453 5.32 -4.25 13.96
CA GLY A 453 5.31 -3.60 12.67
C GLY A 453 4.45 -4.40 11.70
N GLY A 454 4.62 -4.18 10.42
CA GLY A 454 4.03 -5.01 9.38
C GLY A 454 2.53 -4.78 9.19
N ASP A 455 1.82 -5.82 8.76
CA ASP A 455 0.40 -5.74 8.42
C ASP A 455 -0.57 -5.92 9.62
N ILE A 456 -0.09 -5.62 10.84
CA ILE A 456 -0.93 -5.57 12.03
C ILE A 456 -1.97 -4.46 11.87
N SER A 457 -3.25 -4.80 12.03
CA SER A 457 -4.38 -3.90 12.17
C SER A 457 -5.34 -4.42 13.24
N LEU A 458 -6.57 -3.89 13.31
CA LEU A 458 -7.58 -4.22 14.30
C LEU A 458 -8.96 -4.45 13.69
N VAL A 459 -9.72 -5.38 14.28
CA VAL A 459 -11.19 -5.33 14.31
C VAL A 459 -11.58 -4.57 15.57
N VAL A 460 -12.13 -3.36 15.42
CA VAL A 460 -12.41 -2.47 16.55
C VAL A 460 -13.88 -2.09 16.59
N TYR A 461 -14.49 -2.28 17.76
CA TYR A 461 -15.86 -1.84 17.97
C TYR A 461 -15.88 -0.32 18.19
N GLU A 462 -16.91 0.36 17.69
CA GLU A 462 -17.03 1.83 17.81
C GLU A 462 -16.95 2.31 19.28
N THR A 463 -17.47 1.52 20.22
CA THR A 463 -17.39 1.78 21.66
C THR A 463 -15.95 1.77 22.20
N TYR A 464 -15.00 1.20 21.46
CA TYR A 464 -13.58 1.13 21.74
C TYR A 464 -12.72 2.09 20.90
N LEU A 465 -13.34 3.04 20.19
CA LEU A 465 -12.64 4.16 19.57
C LEU A 465 -12.62 5.38 20.49
N ASN A 466 -11.53 6.14 20.43
CA ASN A 466 -11.43 7.49 20.96
C ASN A 466 -12.12 8.48 20.02
N ALA A 467 -12.38 9.69 20.50
CA ALA A 467 -13.01 10.74 19.69
C ALA A 467 -12.15 11.17 18.48
N ASP A 468 -10.83 10.93 18.54
CA ASP A 468 -9.89 11.17 17.44
C ASP A 468 -9.83 10.00 16.43
N GLY A 469 -10.64 8.96 16.60
CA GLY A 469 -10.70 7.81 15.70
C GLY A 469 -9.62 6.75 15.92
N MET A 470 -8.74 6.95 16.89
CA MET A 470 -7.75 5.93 17.29
C MET A 470 -8.38 4.90 18.24
N PRO A 471 -7.90 3.64 18.24
CA PRO A 471 -8.36 2.64 19.20
C PRO A 471 -7.99 3.03 20.64
N LYS A 472 -8.85 2.67 21.59
CA LYS A 472 -8.54 2.74 23.03
C LYS A 472 -7.47 1.72 23.35
N THR A 473 -6.38 2.17 23.97
CA THR A 473 -5.26 1.33 24.36
C THR A 473 -5.01 1.39 25.86
N TYR A 474 -4.46 0.29 26.40
CA TYR A 474 -3.86 0.30 27.73
C TYR A 474 -2.43 0.83 27.60
N GLY A 475 -2.24 2.11 27.90
CA GLY A 475 -0.94 2.79 27.78
C GLY A 475 -0.81 3.62 26.50
N SER A 476 0.39 4.16 26.30
CA SER A 476 0.71 5.07 25.19
C SER A 476 1.11 4.29 23.93
N LEU A 477 0.70 4.78 22.76
CA LEU A 477 1.22 4.32 21.46
C LEU A 477 2.45 5.11 21.00
N ALA A 478 2.87 6.14 21.74
CA ALA A 478 3.87 7.11 21.29
C ALA A 478 5.21 6.47 20.88
N THR A 479 5.65 5.40 21.55
CA THR A 479 6.87 4.67 21.18
C THR A 479 6.84 4.19 19.74
N PHE A 480 5.70 3.62 19.32
CA PHE A 480 5.55 3.07 17.98
C PHE A 480 5.45 4.17 16.92
N PHE A 481 5.00 5.38 17.27
CA PHE A 481 5.02 6.53 16.36
C PHE A 481 6.38 7.25 16.34
N ASN A 482 7.42 6.71 16.98
CA ASN A 482 8.76 7.28 16.99
C ASN A 482 9.65 6.64 15.91
N PRO A 483 10.17 7.40 14.93
CA PRO A 483 11.11 6.87 13.94
C PRO A 483 12.35 6.18 14.54
N ALA A 484 12.81 6.60 15.73
CA ALA A 484 13.92 5.97 16.43
C ALA A 484 13.62 4.52 16.86
N TYR A 485 12.35 4.18 17.05
CA TYR A 485 11.92 2.80 17.34
C TYR A 485 12.26 1.86 16.20
N TYR A 486 11.88 2.24 14.97
CA TYR A 486 12.12 1.43 13.78
C TYR A 486 13.58 1.44 13.30
N ARG A 487 14.42 2.34 13.83
CA ARG A 487 15.88 2.27 13.69
C ARG A 487 16.55 1.36 14.72
N GLY A 488 15.78 0.78 15.65
CA GLY A 488 16.29 -0.04 16.75
C GLY A 488 17.04 0.76 17.84
N GLU A 489 16.84 2.08 17.90
CA GLU A 489 17.49 2.98 18.87
C GLU A 489 16.76 2.98 20.22
N ILE A 490 15.48 2.57 20.25
CA ILE A 490 14.65 2.48 21.44
C ILE A 490 14.47 1.00 21.82
N PRO A 491 14.85 0.55 23.03
CA PRO A 491 14.59 -0.81 23.47
C PRO A 491 13.08 -1.07 23.62
N VAL A 492 12.59 -2.16 23.04
CA VAL A 492 11.16 -2.54 23.00
C VAL A 492 10.48 -2.50 24.38
N TRP A 493 11.19 -2.92 25.42
CA TRP A 493 10.63 -3.03 26.78
C TRP A 493 10.98 -1.84 27.69
N ALA A 494 11.65 -0.81 27.15
CA ALA A 494 12.14 0.32 27.94
C ALA A 494 11.00 1.03 28.69
N GLU A 495 9.80 1.14 28.11
CA GLU A 495 8.67 1.78 28.78
C GLU A 495 8.01 0.92 29.87
N MET A 496 8.10 -0.41 29.77
CA MET A 496 7.46 -1.30 30.74
C MET A 496 8.14 -1.27 32.11
N ALA A 497 9.48 -1.27 32.11
CA ALA A 497 10.28 -1.11 33.32
C ALA A 497 11.62 -0.48 32.96
N PRO A 498 11.72 0.86 32.88
CA PRO A 498 12.93 1.56 32.43
C PRO A 498 14.18 1.18 33.22
N ASP A 499 14.06 0.94 34.52
CA ASP A 499 15.20 0.56 35.37
C ASP A 499 15.71 -0.87 35.11
N LEU A 500 14.86 -1.74 34.52
CA LEU A 500 15.18 -3.14 34.26
C LEU A 500 15.50 -3.41 32.79
N PHE A 501 14.83 -2.69 31.89
CA PHE A 501 14.86 -2.91 30.44
C PHE A 501 15.28 -1.66 29.65
N GLY A 502 15.54 -0.53 30.32
CA GLY A 502 16.08 0.68 29.70
C GLY A 502 17.60 0.62 29.50
N ASP A 503 18.07 1.44 28.56
CA ASP A 503 19.44 1.66 28.05
C ASP A 503 20.48 0.49 28.14
N PRO A 504 20.86 -0.12 26.99
CA PRO A 504 21.96 -1.10 26.89
C PRO A 504 23.38 -0.53 27.10
N ASN A 505 23.56 0.77 27.33
CA ASN A 505 24.87 1.38 27.64
C ASN A 505 25.45 0.95 29.01
N VAL A 506 24.83 0.02 29.72
CA VAL A 506 25.52 -0.76 30.75
C VAL A 506 26.67 -1.51 30.09
N PRO A 507 27.94 -1.23 30.43
CA PRO A 507 29.08 -1.90 29.81
C PRO A 507 28.91 -3.42 29.93
N GLN A 508 29.09 -4.16 28.84
CA GLN A 508 28.96 -5.63 28.80
C GLN A 508 29.80 -6.34 29.89
N ALA A 509 30.85 -5.67 30.39
CA ALA A 509 31.67 -6.07 31.53
C ALA A 509 30.89 -6.20 32.86
N MET A 510 29.75 -5.54 33.03
CA MET A 510 28.88 -5.70 34.19
C MET A 510 28.00 -6.96 34.11
N CYS A 511 27.76 -7.49 32.91
CA CYS A 511 26.88 -8.64 32.67
C CYS A 511 27.60 -10.01 32.74
N THR A 512 28.94 -10.04 32.82
CA THR A 512 29.72 -11.30 32.73
C THR A 512 30.25 -11.84 34.05
N SER A 513 29.98 -11.20 35.19
CA SER A 513 30.36 -11.78 36.49
C SER A 513 29.36 -12.85 36.95
N ASN A 514 29.45 -14.04 36.37
CA ASN A 514 28.98 -15.25 37.03
C ASN A 514 30.15 -15.87 37.81
N PRO A 515 30.33 -15.58 39.11
CA PRO A 515 31.47 -16.06 39.89
C PRO A 515 31.54 -17.59 40.01
N LYS A 516 30.52 -18.33 39.53
CA LYS A 516 30.48 -19.80 39.54
C LYS A 516 31.03 -20.48 38.27
N ARG A 517 31.37 -19.74 37.21
CA ARG A 517 31.96 -20.35 35.98
C ARG A 517 33.48 -20.32 35.91
N ASP A 518 34.15 -19.48 36.71
CA ASP A 518 35.62 -19.34 36.66
C ASP A 518 36.40 -20.28 37.59
N THR A 519 35.73 -21.17 38.33
CA THR A 519 36.40 -22.16 39.20
C THR A 519 36.44 -23.58 38.63
N GLN A 520 36.19 -23.76 37.33
CA GLN A 520 36.43 -25.03 36.63
C GLN A 520 37.31 -24.81 35.41
N LYS A 521 38.61 -24.56 35.66
CA LYS A 521 39.69 -24.84 34.71
C LYS A 521 40.84 -25.51 35.45
#